data_AF-C4Z7Z7-F1
#
_entry.id   AF-C4Z7Z7-F1
#
_cell.length_a   1.000
_cell.length_b   1.000
_cell.length_c   1.000
_cell.angle_alpha   90.00
_cell.angle_beta   90.00
_cell.angle_gamma   90.00
#
_symmetry.space_group_name_H-M   'P 1'
#
loop_
_entity.id
_entity.type
_entity.pdbx_description
1 polymer ?
#
loop_
_entity_poly.entity_id
_entity_poly.type
_entity_poly.pdbx_seq_one_letter_code
_entity_poly.pdbx_strand_id
1 'polypeptide(L)'
;MKNLHILQQESIDEGRLQVRVRQKNMGTPVADARVSVSYSGDPQGKIEETDTNESGSIEAVEIATPPLEYSMSPSESQPYSEVTVTVSANGYRNITVSGVEVMPDRLSIQDIELEVLDAPGNDVDNIVIPAHTLYGDYPAKIPEPEIMPVAETGEIVLNRVVIPEYVIVHDGAPSDSTAANYYVRYKDYIKNVASSEIYATWPDATIRANVLAIMSFTLNRIYTEFYRGKGYNFNITSSTAYDHKFIYGRNIYDNISLIVNEMFENYLSRPNVKQPILTQYCDGQKVSCPSWMTRLRLRINSLQPQYLQGVGGIKVNINSGLFFIKHDFFHYGFQ
;
A
#
# COMPACT_ATOMS: atom_id res chain seq x y z
N MET A 1 18.37 44.51 8.93
CA MET A 1 18.60 43.57 10.06
C MET A 1 17.44 42.59 10.06
N LYS A 2 17.55 41.28 9.81
CA LYS A 2 18.61 40.34 9.45
C LYS A 2 17.98 39.37 8.43
N ASN A 3 18.79 38.88 7.49
CA ASN A 3 18.44 37.83 6.54
C ASN A 3 17.74 36.65 7.24
N LEU A 4 16.57 36.26 6.74
CA LEU A 4 15.90 34.99 7.03
C LEU A 4 16.05 33.98 5.89
N HIS A 5 16.97 34.26 4.95
CA HIS A 5 17.55 33.24 4.11
C HIS A 5 18.71 32.58 4.88
N ILE A 6 18.60 31.25 4.99
CA ILE A 6 19.59 30.25 5.44
C ILE A 6 19.57 29.94 6.95
N LEU A 7 19.37 28.64 7.23
CA LEU A 7 19.61 27.86 8.47
C LEU A 7 18.38 27.50 9.32
N GLN A 8 17.39 26.82 8.72
CA GLN A 8 17.00 25.53 9.29
C GLN A 8 17.53 24.47 8.33
N GLN A 9 18.74 24.00 8.62
CA GLN A 9 19.30 22.81 8.01
C GLN A 9 18.55 21.63 8.67
N GLU A 10 17.26 21.47 8.35
CA GLU A 10 16.59 20.18 8.56
C GLU A 10 17.41 19.19 7.75
N SER A 11 17.88 18.11 8.36
CA SER A 11 18.67 17.10 7.66
C SER A 11 17.86 16.59 6.47
N ILE A 12 18.26 16.98 5.27
CA ILE A 12 17.68 16.47 4.04
C ILE A 12 18.27 15.08 3.85
N ASP A 13 17.41 14.07 3.97
CA ASP A 13 17.74 12.71 3.53
C ASP A 13 17.33 12.56 2.07
N GLU A 14 17.72 11.46 1.43
CA GLU A 14 17.45 11.23 0.02
C GLU A 14 16.70 9.91 -0.20
N GLY A 15 15.72 9.96 -1.10
CA GLY A 15 15.06 8.79 -1.65
C GLY A 15 15.33 8.68 -3.14
N ARG A 16 14.91 7.56 -3.74
CA ARG A 16 15.05 7.35 -5.19
C ARG A 16 13.72 7.05 -5.83
N LEU A 17 13.50 7.55 -7.03
CA LEU A 17 12.32 7.25 -7.86
C LEU A 17 12.74 6.62 -9.18
N GLN A 18 12.22 5.43 -9.47
CA GLN A 18 12.27 4.84 -10.80
C GLN A 18 10.89 4.89 -11.44
N VAL A 19 10.80 5.50 -12.63
CA VAL A 19 9.59 5.49 -13.46
C VAL A 19 9.71 4.38 -14.50
N ARG A 20 8.63 3.60 -14.65
CA ARG A 20 8.50 2.53 -15.63
C ARG A 20 7.24 2.74 -16.45
N VAL A 21 7.37 2.68 -17.76
CA VAL A 21 6.31 2.99 -18.71
C VAL A 21 6.03 1.75 -19.55
N ARG A 22 4.76 1.32 -19.56
CA ARG A 22 4.28 0.18 -20.33
C ARG A 22 3.06 0.56 -21.13
N GLN A 23 2.80 -0.17 -22.21
CA GLN A 23 1.58 -0.03 -22.97
C GLN A 23 0.44 -0.72 -22.22
N LYS A 24 -0.69 -0.02 -22.06
CA LYS A 24 -1.88 -0.55 -21.41
C LYS A 24 -2.44 -1.72 -22.24
N ASN A 25 -2.79 -2.81 -21.56
CA ASN A 25 -3.26 -4.11 -22.09
C ASN A 25 -2.17 -5.08 -22.53
N MET A 26 -1.19 -4.70 -23.36
CA MET A 26 -0.13 -5.64 -23.76
C MET A 26 0.96 -5.77 -22.71
N GLY A 27 1.14 -4.76 -21.85
CA GLY A 27 2.19 -4.74 -20.82
C GLY A 27 3.61 -4.64 -21.42
N THR A 28 3.72 -4.34 -22.72
CA THR A 28 5.01 -4.17 -23.39
C THR A 28 5.67 -2.87 -22.93
N PRO A 29 6.98 -2.86 -22.64
CA PRO A 29 7.69 -1.62 -22.34
C PRO A 29 7.57 -0.60 -23.46
N VAL A 30 7.46 0.69 -23.10
CA VAL A 30 7.46 1.80 -24.07
C VAL A 30 8.79 2.53 -23.96
N ALA A 31 9.66 2.34 -24.96
CA ALA A 31 10.92 3.07 -25.10
C ALA A 31 10.68 4.47 -25.69
N ASP A 32 11.66 5.36 -25.52
CA ASP A 32 11.65 6.74 -26.03
C ASP A 32 10.45 7.58 -25.57
N ALA A 33 9.83 7.21 -24.44
CA ALA A 33 8.80 8.01 -23.79
C ALA A 33 9.48 9.09 -22.94
N ARG A 34 9.10 10.35 -23.18
CA ARG A 34 9.60 11.51 -22.44
C ARG A 34 8.97 11.52 -21.05
N VAL A 35 9.79 11.39 -20.02
CA VAL A 35 9.42 11.47 -18.61
C VAL A 35 9.96 12.77 -18.01
N SER A 36 9.08 13.55 -17.37
CA SER A 36 9.44 14.73 -16.59
C SER A 36 9.03 14.52 -15.14
N VAL A 37 9.93 14.80 -14.21
CA VAL A 37 9.71 14.73 -12.76
C VAL A 37 9.90 16.12 -12.16
N SER A 38 8.94 16.58 -11.35
CA SER A 38 9.02 17.85 -10.60
C SER A 38 8.43 17.69 -9.20
N TYR A 39 8.78 18.55 -8.25
CA TYR A 39 8.10 18.55 -6.96
C TYR A 39 6.64 18.96 -7.14
N SER A 40 5.69 18.29 -6.48
CA SER A 40 4.27 18.59 -6.65
C SER A 40 3.89 20.01 -6.20
N GLY A 41 4.64 20.58 -5.25
CA GLY A 41 4.50 21.99 -4.82
C GLY A 41 5.19 23.03 -5.71
N ASP A 42 6.06 22.60 -6.64
CA ASP A 42 6.71 23.46 -7.64
C ASP A 42 6.78 22.73 -9.00
N PRO A 43 5.66 22.72 -9.75
CA PRO A 43 5.61 22.01 -11.04
C PRO A 43 6.53 22.60 -12.12
N GLN A 44 7.01 23.85 -11.95
CA GLN A 44 7.92 24.49 -12.90
C GLN A 44 9.39 24.12 -12.62
N GLY A 45 9.70 23.74 -11.37
CA GLY A 45 11.00 23.20 -10.97
C GLY A 45 11.17 21.74 -11.39
N LYS A 46 11.70 21.51 -12.60
CA LYS A 46 12.06 20.16 -13.06
C LYS A 46 13.22 19.60 -12.25
N ILE A 47 13.02 18.42 -11.66
CA ILE A 47 14.06 17.62 -11.02
C ILE A 47 14.83 16.84 -12.09
N GLU A 48 14.10 16.18 -12.99
CA GLU A 48 14.65 15.35 -14.06
C GLU A 48 13.77 15.44 -15.31
N GLU A 49 14.38 15.40 -16.49
CA GLU A 49 13.68 15.22 -17.75
C GLU A 49 14.50 14.34 -18.69
N THR A 50 14.03 13.12 -18.94
CA THR A 50 14.76 12.12 -19.73
C THR A 50 13.80 11.18 -20.45
N ASP A 51 14.33 10.36 -21.35
CA ASP A 51 13.56 9.41 -22.14
C ASP A 51 13.72 7.98 -21.59
N THR A 52 12.67 7.16 -21.67
CA THR A 52 12.74 5.76 -21.26
C THR A 52 13.66 4.93 -22.16
N ASN A 53 14.40 4.00 -21.58
CA ASN A 53 15.24 3.06 -22.32
C ASN A 53 14.42 1.91 -22.96
N GLU A 54 15.10 0.93 -23.58
CA GLU A 54 14.47 -0.25 -24.21
C GLU A 54 13.60 -1.08 -23.25
N SER A 55 13.88 -1.03 -21.95
CA SER A 55 13.07 -1.68 -20.90
C SER A 55 11.88 -0.82 -20.43
N GLY A 56 11.63 0.30 -21.10
CA GLY A 56 10.59 1.26 -20.78
C GLY A 56 10.80 1.95 -19.44
N SER A 57 12.05 2.09 -18.98
CA SER A 57 12.35 2.66 -17.67
C SER A 57 13.37 3.79 -17.78
N ILE A 58 13.33 4.72 -16.84
CA ILE A 58 14.42 5.68 -16.63
C ILE A 58 15.38 5.17 -15.54
N GLU A 59 16.59 5.73 -15.50
CA GLU A 59 17.47 5.56 -14.35
C GLU A 59 16.81 6.13 -13.09
N ALA A 60 17.13 5.57 -11.92
CA ALA A 60 16.53 6.03 -10.68
C ALA A 60 17.01 7.45 -10.35
N VAL A 61 16.06 8.37 -10.17
CA VAL A 61 16.32 9.78 -9.86
C VAL A 61 16.42 9.95 -8.36
N GLU A 62 17.47 10.62 -7.89
CA GLU A 62 17.61 11.02 -6.48
C GLU A 62 16.73 12.23 -6.18
N ILE A 63 15.95 12.14 -5.11
CA ILE A 63 14.97 13.16 -4.71
C ILE A 63 15.20 13.48 -3.24
N ALA A 64 15.28 14.76 -2.93
CA ALA A 64 15.38 15.24 -1.57
C ALA A 64 14.11 14.88 -0.81
N THR A 65 14.27 14.34 0.40
CA THR A 65 13.19 13.87 1.26
C THR A 65 13.32 14.46 2.67
N PRO A 66 12.20 14.52 3.42
CA PRO A 66 12.27 14.80 4.85
C PRO A 66 13.10 13.75 5.61
N PRO A 67 13.60 14.06 6.82
CA PRO A 67 14.35 13.13 7.64
C PRO A 67 13.64 11.79 7.89
N LEU A 68 14.39 10.69 7.87
CA LEU A 68 13.93 9.33 8.16
C LEU A 68 13.13 9.26 9.48
N GLU A 69 13.55 10.01 10.50
CA GLU A 69 12.96 10.03 11.83
C GLU A 69 11.47 10.38 11.83
N TYR A 70 10.99 11.17 10.85
CA TYR A 70 9.58 11.56 10.74
C TYR A 70 8.68 10.33 10.50
N SER A 71 9.21 9.29 9.86
CA SER A 71 8.50 8.03 9.63
C SER A 71 8.61 7.05 10.81
N MET A 72 9.67 7.17 11.60
CA MET A 72 10.02 6.20 12.66
C MET A 72 9.26 6.44 13.97
N SER A 73 8.72 7.63 14.19
CA SER A 73 8.00 7.97 15.42
C SER A 73 6.87 8.98 15.18
N PRO A 74 5.82 9.01 16.04
CA PRO A 74 4.65 9.90 15.86
C PRO A 74 5.11 11.32 15.60
N SER A 75 4.77 11.83 14.43
CA SER A 75 5.20 13.14 13.92
C SER A 75 4.02 13.80 13.23
N GLU A 76 3.87 15.10 13.44
CA GLU A 76 2.96 15.96 12.66
C GLU A 76 3.56 16.33 11.30
N SER A 77 4.88 16.14 11.14
CA SER A 77 5.57 16.41 9.88
C SER A 77 5.41 15.26 8.88
N GLN A 78 5.20 15.62 7.62
CA GLN A 78 5.11 14.66 6.51
C GLN A 78 6.45 13.92 6.35
N PRO A 79 6.47 12.57 6.30
CA PRO A 79 7.71 11.79 6.25
C PRO A 79 8.15 11.40 4.82
N TYR A 80 7.62 12.07 3.80
CA TYR A 80 7.90 11.79 2.39
C TYR A 80 7.79 13.07 1.56
N SER A 81 8.52 13.10 0.44
CA SER A 81 8.34 14.11 -0.60
C SER A 81 7.27 13.69 -1.58
N GLU A 82 6.56 14.67 -2.15
CA GLU A 82 5.59 14.46 -3.22
C GLU A 82 6.14 15.02 -4.53
N VAL A 83 6.14 14.18 -5.57
CA VAL A 83 6.52 14.58 -6.92
C VAL A 83 5.42 14.31 -7.92
N THR A 84 5.44 15.10 -9.00
CA THR A 84 4.58 14.94 -10.16
C THR A 84 5.40 14.34 -11.29
N VAL A 85 4.89 13.27 -11.88
CA VAL A 85 5.50 12.58 -13.02
C VAL A 85 4.60 12.78 -14.23
N THR A 86 5.14 13.39 -15.29
CA THR A 86 4.45 13.52 -16.57
C THR A 86 5.16 12.67 -17.61
N VAL A 87 4.39 11.87 -18.36
CA VAL A 87 4.89 10.99 -19.42
C VAL A 87 4.20 11.34 -20.73
N SER A 88 4.99 11.52 -21.79
CA SER A 88 4.48 11.65 -23.16
C SER A 88 5.25 10.74 -24.12
N ALA A 89 4.55 10.13 -25.07
CA ALA A 89 5.14 9.27 -26.09
C ALA A 89 4.34 9.37 -27.38
N ASN A 90 5.00 9.24 -28.53
CA ASN A 90 4.33 9.37 -29.82
C ASN A 90 3.29 8.25 -30.03
N GLY A 91 2.07 8.61 -30.43
CA GLY A 91 0.95 7.67 -30.61
C GLY A 91 0.22 7.27 -29.33
N TYR A 92 0.62 7.82 -28.18
CA TYR A 92 0.01 7.57 -26.88
C TYR A 92 -0.59 8.84 -26.27
N ARG A 93 -1.55 8.66 -25.37
CA ARG A 93 -2.07 9.73 -24.52
C ARG A 93 -1.04 10.09 -23.46
N ASN A 94 -0.94 11.39 -23.16
CA ASN A 94 -0.06 11.87 -22.10
C ASN A 94 -0.70 11.56 -20.75
N ILE A 95 0.10 11.04 -19.81
CA ILE A 95 -0.35 10.80 -18.43
C ILE A 95 0.44 11.68 -17.48
N THR A 96 -0.27 12.28 -16.53
CA THR A 96 0.31 12.93 -15.36
C THR A 96 -0.09 12.18 -14.11
N VAL A 97 0.88 11.86 -13.26
CA VAL A 97 0.65 11.28 -11.93
C VAL A 97 1.15 12.29 -10.91
N SER A 98 0.23 12.86 -10.13
CA SER A 98 0.53 13.83 -9.08
C SER A 98 0.54 13.15 -7.71
N GLY A 99 1.41 13.60 -6.80
CA GLY A 99 1.47 13.08 -5.43
C GLY A 99 2.26 11.78 -5.28
N VAL A 100 3.17 11.47 -6.21
CA VAL A 100 4.04 10.29 -6.10
C VAL A 100 4.92 10.43 -4.86
N GLU A 101 4.84 9.44 -3.97
CA GLU A 101 5.46 9.51 -2.64
C GLU A 101 6.89 8.96 -2.66
N VAL A 102 7.88 9.76 -2.29
CA VAL A 102 9.29 9.35 -2.19
C VAL A 102 9.76 9.42 -0.75
N MET A 103 10.24 8.29 -0.23
CA MET A 103 10.69 8.15 1.17
C MET A 103 12.21 8.07 1.26
N PRO A 104 12.81 8.54 2.37
CA PRO A 104 14.24 8.46 2.58
C PRO A 104 14.75 7.01 2.58
N ASP A 105 15.95 6.80 2.02
CA ASP A 105 16.64 5.50 1.91
C ASP A 105 15.84 4.41 1.18
N ARG A 106 14.82 4.76 0.39
CA ARG A 106 13.95 3.81 -0.31
C ARG A 106 13.87 4.10 -1.80
N LEU A 107 13.64 3.03 -2.56
CA LEU A 107 13.35 3.12 -3.99
C LEU A 107 11.85 3.05 -4.21
N SER A 108 11.25 4.19 -4.55
CA SER A 108 9.91 4.28 -5.10
C SER A 108 9.90 3.83 -6.55
N ILE A 109 8.94 3.00 -6.93
CA ILE A 109 8.70 2.54 -8.29
C ILE A 109 7.33 3.05 -8.73
N GLN A 110 7.32 3.96 -9.70
CA GLN A 110 6.11 4.46 -10.34
C GLN A 110 5.92 3.75 -11.68
N ASP A 111 5.02 2.76 -11.72
CA ASP A 111 4.58 2.16 -12.98
C ASP A 111 3.48 3.04 -13.61
N ILE A 112 3.59 3.33 -14.90
CA ILE A 112 2.65 4.13 -15.70
C ILE A 112 2.26 3.33 -16.94
N GLU A 113 0.96 3.21 -17.17
CA GLU A 113 0.40 2.51 -18.32
C GLU A 113 -0.14 3.51 -19.34
N LEU A 114 0.46 3.55 -20.53
CA LEU A 114 0.02 4.44 -21.61
C LEU A 114 -1.04 3.78 -22.49
N GLU A 115 -2.10 4.52 -22.76
CA GLU A 115 -3.10 4.17 -23.76
C GLU A 115 -2.76 4.78 -25.12
N VAL A 116 -3.12 4.07 -26.19
CA VAL A 116 -3.06 4.63 -27.55
C VAL A 116 -4.10 5.74 -27.70
N LEU A 117 -3.80 6.75 -28.54
CA LEU A 117 -4.65 7.95 -28.69
C LEU A 117 -6.12 7.64 -29.00
N ASP A 118 -6.39 6.63 -29.83
CA ASP A 118 -7.73 6.27 -30.29
C ASP A 118 -8.40 5.19 -29.41
N ALA A 119 -7.88 4.91 -28.21
CA ALA A 119 -8.45 3.92 -27.31
C ALA A 119 -9.89 4.30 -26.90
N PRO A 120 -10.85 3.36 -26.91
CA PRO A 120 -12.20 3.60 -26.45
C PRO A 120 -12.23 3.64 -24.91
N GLY A 121 -12.90 4.65 -24.33
CA GLY A 121 -13.04 4.79 -22.88
C GLY A 121 -13.02 6.23 -22.43
N ASN A 122 -13.11 6.45 -21.11
CA ASN A 122 -12.86 7.75 -20.53
C ASN A 122 -11.35 7.95 -20.38
N ASP A 123 -10.89 9.14 -20.71
CA ASP A 123 -9.49 9.52 -20.68
C ASP A 123 -9.02 9.67 -19.22
N VAL A 124 -8.14 8.77 -18.76
CA VAL A 124 -7.45 8.91 -17.47
C VAL A 124 -6.08 9.53 -17.73
N ASP A 125 -6.10 10.81 -18.07
CA ASP A 125 -4.88 11.57 -18.38
C ASP A 125 -4.20 12.10 -17.10
N ASN A 126 -4.93 12.13 -15.99
CA ASN A 126 -4.43 12.61 -14.71
C ASN A 126 -4.81 11.66 -13.58
N ILE A 127 -3.79 11.18 -12.87
CA ILE A 127 -3.90 10.34 -11.68
C ILE A 127 -3.44 11.19 -10.50
N VAL A 128 -4.25 11.26 -9.46
CA VAL A 128 -3.92 11.98 -8.23
C VAL A 128 -3.79 10.96 -7.10
N ILE A 129 -2.57 10.81 -6.59
CA ILE A 129 -2.29 10.02 -5.40
C ILE A 129 -2.57 10.91 -4.19
N PRO A 130 -3.57 10.60 -3.35
CA PRO A 130 -3.81 11.34 -2.12
C PRO A 130 -2.75 10.98 -1.07
N ALA A 131 -2.66 11.82 -0.03
CA ALA A 131 -1.73 11.63 1.08
C ALA A 131 -1.79 10.22 1.70
N HIS A 132 -0.63 9.68 2.09
CA HIS A 132 -0.48 8.41 2.78
C HIS A 132 -1.44 8.27 3.97
N THR A 133 -2.03 7.09 4.20
CA THR A 133 -3.06 6.91 5.25
C THR A 133 -2.60 7.21 6.67
N LEU A 134 -1.33 6.98 6.97
CA LEU A 134 -0.72 7.30 8.27
C LEU A 134 -0.47 8.80 8.49
N TYR A 135 -0.57 9.62 7.44
CA TYR A 135 -0.40 11.07 7.50
C TYR A 135 -1.72 11.81 7.26
N GLY A 136 -2.44 11.44 6.21
CA GLY A 136 -3.72 12.03 5.83
C GLY A 136 -4.87 11.75 6.80
N ASP A 137 -6.00 12.42 6.55
CA ASP A 137 -7.24 12.19 7.28
C ASP A 137 -8.16 11.25 6.48
N TYR A 138 -8.52 10.14 7.11
CA TYR A 138 -9.28 9.06 6.50
C TYR A 138 -10.33 8.54 7.48
N PRO A 139 -11.52 8.13 6.99
CA PRO A 139 -12.56 7.57 7.84
C PRO A 139 -12.05 6.40 8.70
N ALA A 140 -12.44 6.41 9.97
CA ALA A 140 -12.15 5.33 10.90
C ALA A 140 -12.78 4.00 10.46
N LYS A 141 -12.04 2.91 10.66
CA LYS A 141 -12.48 1.54 10.37
C LYS A 141 -13.74 1.18 11.16
N ILE A 142 -14.74 0.62 10.49
CA ILE A 142 -15.97 0.12 11.11
C ILE A 142 -15.71 -1.27 11.71
N PRO A 143 -16.09 -1.49 12.98
CA PRO A 143 -16.02 -2.80 13.63
C PRO A 143 -16.64 -3.99 12.89
N GLU A 144 -15.86 -5.05 12.71
CA GLU A 144 -16.31 -6.35 12.22
C GLU A 144 -15.70 -7.51 13.03
N PRO A 145 -16.39 -8.66 13.12
CA PRO A 145 -15.86 -9.84 13.79
C PRO A 145 -14.68 -10.48 13.01
N GLU A 146 -13.72 -11.06 13.72
CA GLU A 146 -12.55 -11.74 13.12
C GLU A 146 -12.95 -12.98 12.28
N ILE A 147 -14.08 -13.60 12.63
CA ILE A 147 -14.65 -14.78 11.96
C ILE A 147 -15.97 -14.33 11.34
N MET A 148 -16.04 -14.36 10.01
CA MET A 148 -17.24 -13.98 9.28
C MET A 148 -18.20 -15.17 9.17
N PRO A 149 -19.52 -14.95 9.27
CA PRO A 149 -20.47 -15.98 8.91
C PRO A 149 -20.31 -16.30 7.42
N VAL A 150 -20.14 -17.58 7.10
CA VAL A 150 -20.06 -18.04 5.72
C VAL A 150 -21.46 -18.49 5.32
N ALA A 151 -22.10 -17.82 4.36
CA ALA A 151 -23.43 -18.22 3.92
C ALA A 151 -23.35 -19.56 3.19
N GLU A 152 -24.06 -20.59 3.67
CA GLU A 152 -24.20 -21.87 2.96
C GLU A 152 -25.18 -21.78 1.77
N THR A 153 -25.73 -20.60 1.52
CA THR A 153 -26.80 -20.38 0.54
C THR A 153 -26.25 -19.84 -0.77
N GLY A 154 -26.07 -20.73 -1.76
CA GLY A 154 -26.35 -20.43 -3.16
C GLY A 154 -25.17 -20.32 -4.14
N GLU A 155 -23.93 -20.17 -3.68
CA GLU A 155 -22.76 -20.22 -4.57
C GLU A 155 -21.56 -20.78 -3.80
N ILE A 156 -20.63 -21.42 -4.52
CA ILE A 156 -19.63 -22.35 -3.96
C ILE A 156 -18.68 -21.59 -3.02
N VAL A 157 -18.93 -21.68 -1.71
CA VAL A 157 -17.90 -21.38 -0.71
C VAL A 157 -16.72 -22.27 -1.03
N LEU A 158 -15.55 -21.68 -1.27
CA LEU A 158 -14.36 -22.44 -1.61
C LEU A 158 -14.07 -23.45 -0.49
N ASN A 159 -14.00 -24.74 -0.83
CA ASN A 159 -13.68 -25.80 0.13
C ASN A 159 -12.28 -25.66 0.77
N ARG A 160 -11.45 -24.77 0.22
CA ARG A 160 -10.11 -24.40 0.68
C ARG A 160 -9.81 -22.95 0.33
N VAL A 161 -8.87 -22.33 1.02
CA VAL A 161 -8.35 -21.02 0.64
C VAL A 161 -7.60 -21.15 -0.69
N VAL A 162 -7.98 -20.34 -1.67
CA VAL A 162 -7.31 -20.26 -2.98
C VAL A 162 -6.86 -18.83 -3.17
N ILE A 163 -5.59 -18.66 -3.51
CA ILE A 163 -5.03 -17.34 -3.86
C ILE A 163 -5.57 -16.99 -5.25
N PRO A 164 -6.31 -15.88 -5.40
CA PRO A 164 -6.90 -15.50 -6.67
C PRO A 164 -5.83 -14.95 -7.62
N GLU A 165 -6.09 -15.03 -8.92
CA GLU A 165 -5.27 -14.33 -9.90
C GLU A 165 -5.50 -12.80 -9.80
N TYR A 166 -6.77 -12.39 -9.72
CA TYR A 166 -7.20 -10.99 -9.64
C TYR A 166 -8.10 -10.74 -8.43
N VAL A 167 -8.01 -9.53 -7.89
CA VAL A 167 -8.91 -8.92 -6.92
C VAL A 167 -9.69 -7.82 -7.62
N ILE A 168 -11.01 -7.88 -7.59
CA ILE A 168 -11.87 -6.80 -8.11
C ILE A 168 -12.06 -5.77 -7.00
N VAL A 169 -11.40 -4.62 -7.12
CA VAL A 169 -11.43 -3.52 -6.15
C VAL A 169 -12.47 -2.50 -6.57
N HIS A 170 -13.44 -2.23 -5.70
CA HIS A 170 -14.40 -1.16 -5.86
C HIS A 170 -13.86 0.13 -5.23
N ASP A 171 -13.65 1.16 -6.04
CA ASP A 171 -12.94 2.38 -5.63
C ASP A 171 -13.83 3.40 -4.90
N GLY A 172 -14.51 2.94 -3.85
CA GLY A 172 -15.47 3.75 -3.11
C GLY A 172 -16.09 3.01 -1.93
N ALA A 173 -17.11 3.62 -1.32
CA ALA A 173 -17.94 2.93 -0.34
C ALA A 173 -18.78 1.83 -1.05
N PRO A 174 -19.17 0.74 -0.36
CA PRO A 174 -19.86 -0.37 -1.02
C PRO A 174 -21.13 0.02 -1.80
N SER A 175 -21.84 1.06 -1.35
CA SER A 175 -23.08 1.56 -1.97
C SER A 175 -22.86 2.61 -3.06
N ASP A 176 -21.62 3.02 -3.34
CA ASP A 176 -21.32 4.03 -4.35
C ASP A 176 -21.31 3.41 -5.75
N SER A 177 -22.47 3.41 -6.41
CA SER A 177 -22.58 2.87 -7.77
C SER A 177 -21.82 3.67 -8.84
N THR A 178 -21.25 4.82 -8.51
CA THR A 178 -20.48 5.66 -9.45
C THR A 178 -18.99 5.35 -9.42
N ALA A 179 -18.51 4.67 -8.39
CA ALA A 179 -17.11 4.28 -8.25
C ALA A 179 -16.70 3.19 -9.25
N ALA A 180 -15.46 3.30 -9.74
CA ALA A 180 -14.89 2.34 -10.69
C ALA A 180 -14.55 1.00 -10.03
N ASN A 181 -14.59 -0.08 -10.81
CA ASN A 181 -14.08 -1.38 -10.41
C ASN A 181 -12.76 -1.67 -11.13
N TYR A 182 -11.68 -1.87 -10.38
CA TYR A 182 -10.37 -2.21 -10.92
C TYR A 182 -10.07 -3.70 -10.77
N TYR A 183 -9.62 -4.32 -11.87
CA TYR A 183 -9.16 -5.71 -11.87
C TYR A 183 -7.65 -5.73 -11.66
N VAL A 184 -7.22 -6.02 -10.44
CA VAL A 184 -5.81 -5.91 -10.04
C VAL A 184 -5.28 -7.29 -9.71
N ARG A 185 -4.10 -7.65 -10.20
CA ARG A 185 -3.45 -8.92 -9.83
C ARG A 185 -3.26 -8.96 -8.32
N TYR A 186 -3.50 -10.12 -7.69
CA TYR A 186 -3.46 -10.24 -6.23
C TYR A 186 -2.18 -9.65 -5.61
N LYS A 187 -1.00 -10.02 -6.13
CA LYS A 187 0.28 -9.50 -5.63
C LYS A 187 0.39 -7.98 -5.75
N ASP A 188 -0.09 -7.41 -6.85
CA ASP A 188 0.01 -5.97 -7.10
C ASP A 188 -0.99 -5.19 -6.25
N TYR A 189 -2.17 -5.77 -5.98
CA TYR A 189 -3.10 -5.25 -4.98
C TYR A 189 -2.46 -5.20 -3.58
N ILE A 190 -1.81 -6.28 -3.14
CA ILE A 190 -1.15 -6.32 -1.81
C ILE A 190 -0.01 -5.30 -1.73
N LYS A 191 0.81 -5.16 -2.78
CA LYS A 191 1.89 -4.13 -2.84
C LYS A 191 1.32 -2.71 -2.76
N ASN A 192 0.22 -2.44 -3.45
CA ASN A 192 -0.46 -1.15 -3.46
C ASN A 192 -1.01 -0.80 -2.07
N VAL A 193 -1.74 -1.74 -1.46
CA VAL A 193 -2.29 -1.55 -0.11
C VAL A 193 -1.17 -1.38 0.91
N ALA A 194 -0.15 -2.24 0.87
CA ALA A 194 0.99 -2.10 1.78
C ALA A 194 1.66 -0.73 1.61
N SER A 195 1.90 -0.28 0.38
CA SER A 195 2.49 1.05 0.14
C SER A 195 1.56 2.21 0.55
N SER A 196 0.25 1.99 0.69
CA SER A 196 -0.73 2.98 1.14
C SER A 196 -0.94 3.03 2.63
N GLU A 197 -0.67 1.90 3.30
CA GLU A 197 -1.02 1.74 4.69
C GLU A 197 0.18 1.66 5.61
N ILE A 198 1.38 1.37 5.12
CA ILE A 198 2.60 1.33 5.93
C ILE A 198 3.71 2.14 5.26
N TYR A 199 4.53 2.79 6.10
CA TYR A 199 5.76 3.40 5.62
C TYR A 199 6.78 2.35 5.23
N ALA A 200 7.36 2.49 4.03
CA ALA A 200 8.40 1.60 3.53
C ALA A 200 9.73 1.73 4.29
N THR A 201 9.91 2.79 5.06
CA THR A 201 11.08 3.01 5.92
C THR A 201 11.10 2.10 7.15
N TRP A 202 9.96 1.50 7.52
CA TRP A 202 9.87 0.65 8.69
C TRP A 202 10.75 -0.61 8.59
N PRO A 203 11.14 -1.21 9.73
CA PRO A 203 11.97 -2.41 9.72
C PRO A 203 11.33 -3.57 8.96
N ASP A 204 12.16 -4.41 8.34
CA ASP A 204 11.71 -5.55 7.52
C ASP A 204 10.69 -6.45 8.25
N ALA A 205 10.97 -6.81 9.51
CA ALA A 205 10.07 -7.63 10.32
C ALA A 205 8.69 -6.97 10.52
N THR A 206 8.64 -5.65 10.65
CA THR A 206 7.42 -4.87 10.75
C THR A 206 6.63 -4.91 9.45
N ILE A 207 7.31 -4.68 8.32
CA ILE A 207 6.67 -4.71 7.00
C ILE A 207 6.09 -6.11 6.73
N ARG A 208 6.85 -7.18 7.03
CA ARG A 208 6.40 -8.58 6.90
C ARG A 208 5.16 -8.88 7.73
N ALA A 209 5.16 -8.48 9.00
CA ALA A 209 4.00 -8.65 9.87
C ALA A 209 2.76 -7.92 9.31
N ASN A 210 2.96 -6.71 8.76
CA ASN A 210 1.86 -5.93 8.22
C ASN A 210 1.32 -6.51 6.90
N VAL A 211 2.21 -6.90 5.99
CA VAL A 211 1.87 -7.58 4.74
C VAL A 211 1.08 -8.86 5.02
N LEU A 212 1.48 -9.66 6.02
CA LEU A 212 0.75 -10.87 6.41
C LEU A 212 -0.68 -10.57 6.90
N ALA A 213 -0.87 -9.51 7.66
CA ALA A 213 -2.20 -9.06 8.06
C ALA A 213 -3.03 -8.59 6.86
N ILE A 214 -2.46 -7.81 5.95
CA ILE A 214 -3.14 -7.35 4.74
C ILE A 214 -3.60 -8.55 3.90
N MET A 215 -2.71 -9.52 3.66
CA MET A 215 -3.03 -10.74 2.89
C MET A 215 -4.15 -11.56 3.54
N SER A 216 -4.12 -11.73 4.87
CA SER A 216 -5.15 -12.47 5.59
C SER A 216 -6.53 -11.82 5.47
N PHE A 217 -6.62 -10.49 5.63
CA PHE A 217 -7.87 -9.76 5.48
C PHE A 217 -8.41 -9.87 4.05
N THR A 218 -7.54 -9.67 3.05
CA THR A 218 -7.94 -9.75 1.64
C THR A 218 -8.44 -11.14 1.27
N LEU A 219 -7.74 -12.19 1.69
CA LEU A 219 -8.17 -13.56 1.45
C LEU A 219 -9.44 -13.90 2.23
N ASN A 220 -9.68 -13.33 3.42
CA ASN A 220 -10.95 -13.48 4.12
C ASN A 220 -12.12 -12.93 3.28
N ARG A 221 -12.02 -11.69 2.78
CA ARG A 221 -13.07 -11.07 1.95
C ARG A 221 -13.44 -11.92 0.74
N ILE A 222 -12.44 -12.52 0.12
CA ILE A 222 -12.61 -13.35 -1.08
C ILE A 222 -13.16 -14.73 -0.73
N TYR A 223 -12.58 -15.40 0.28
CA TYR A 223 -13.00 -16.73 0.72
C TYR A 223 -14.45 -16.75 1.21
N THR A 224 -14.85 -15.70 1.95
CA THR A 224 -16.21 -15.58 2.53
C THR A 224 -17.21 -15.00 1.54
N GLU A 225 -16.75 -14.61 0.35
CA GLU A 225 -17.56 -13.91 -0.65
C GLU A 225 -18.30 -12.70 -0.06
N PHE A 226 -17.70 -11.99 0.91
CA PHE A 226 -18.41 -11.07 1.78
C PHE A 226 -19.29 -10.04 1.05
N TYR A 227 -18.78 -9.47 -0.05
CA TYR A 227 -19.54 -8.53 -0.88
C TYR A 227 -20.42 -9.24 -1.91
N ARG A 228 -19.95 -10.35 -2.51
CA ARG A 228 -20.73 -11.12 -3.50
C ARG A 228 -21.99 -11.74 -2.89
N GLY A 229 -21.89 -12.32 -1.70
CA GLY A 229 -23.02 -12.82 -0.92
C GLY A 229 -24.02 -11.74 -0.50
N LYS A 230 -23.68 -10.45 -0.67
CA LYS A 230 -24.58 -9.30 -0.48
C LYS A 230 -25.11 -8.72 -1.80
N GLY A 231 -24.85 -9.37 -2.93
CA GLY A 231 -25.30 -8.95 -4.26
C GLY A 231 -24.38 -7.98 -4.99
N TYR A 232 -23.17 -7.72 -4.48
CA TYR A 232 -22.18 -6.89 -5.18
C TYR A 232 -21.35 -7.72 -6.16
N ASN A 233 -20.79 -7.07 -7.19
CA ASN A 233 -19.96 -7.73 -8.22
C ASN A 233 -18.44 -7.57 -8.01
N PHE A 234 -18.02 -7.09 -6.84
CA PHE A 234 -16.61 -6.85 -6.49
C PHE A 234 -16.19 -7.66 -5.25
N ASN A 235 -14.88 -7.72 -5.00
CA ASN A 235 -14.30 -8.48 -3.90
C ASN A 235 -14.06 -7.66 -2.64
N ILE A 236 -13.65 -6.41 -2.81
CA ILE A 236 -13.17 -5.55 -1.73
C ILE A 236 -13.33 -4.09 -2.15
N THR A 237 -13.46 -3.18 -1.19
CA THR A 237 -13.52 -1.73 -1.41
C THR A 237 -12.14 -1.07 -1.19
N SER A 238 -11.98 0.17 -1.67
CA SER A 238 -10.80 1.02 -1.40
C SER A 238 -10.98 1.95 -0.19
N SER A 239 -12.13 1.89 0.48
CA SER A 239 -12.49 2.78 1.58
C SER A 239 -11.97 2.26 2.92
N THR A 240 -11.18 3.08 3.63
CA THR A 240 -10.61 2.75 4.95
C THR A 240 -11.67 2.47 6.02
N ALA A 241 -12.90 2.97 5.84
CA ALA A 241 -14.00 2.66 6.73
C ALA A 241 -14.40 1.18 6.69
N TYR A 242 -14.27 0.53 5.52
CA TYR A 242 -14.75 -0.83 5.30
C TYR A 242 -13.59 -1.82 5.11
N ASP A 243 -12.65 -1.49 4.23
CA ASP A 243 -11.54 -2.35 3.81
C ASP A 243 -10.22 -1.57 3.82
N HIS A 244 -9.22 -2.04 3.10
CA HIS A 244 -7.94 -1.36 3.01
C HIS A 244 -7.99 -0.19 2.03
N LYS A 245 -7.12 0.79 2.23
CA LYS A 245 -6.87 1.84 1.26
C LYS A 245 -6.10 1.28 0.07
N PHE A 246 -6.80 1.19 -1.04
CA PHE A 246 -6.21 1.05 -2.38
C PHE A 246 -6.22 2.42 -3.05
N ILE A 247 -5.18 2.72 -3.83
CA ILE A 247 -5.09 3.95 -4.62
C ILE A 247 -4.71 3.57 -6.05
N TYR A 248 -5.58 3.85 -7.02
CA TYR A 248 -5.25 3.57 -8.42
C TYR A 248 -4.03 4.37 -8.88
N GLY A 249 -3.09 3.68 -9.55
CA GLY A 249 -1.90 4.31 -10.16
C GLY A 249 -0.83 4.80 -9.18
N ARG A 250 -0.93 4.53 -7.87
CA ARG A 250 0.13 4.91 -6.93
C ARG A 250 1.45 4.17 -7.16
N ASN A 251 2.55 4.79 -6.74
CA ASN A 251 3.84 4.11 -6.65
C ASN A 251 3.86 3.05 -5.54
N ILE A 252 4.76 2.09 -5.70
CA ILE A 252 5.11 1.08 -4.70
C ILE A 252 6.57 1.26 -4.27
N TYR A 253 7.00 0.50 -3.27
CA TYR A 253 8.40 0.47 -2.84
C TYR A 253 9.04 -0.88 -3.12
N ASP A 254 10.33 -0.87 -3.49
CA ASP A 254 11.09 -2.07 -3.85
C ASP A 254 11.12 -3.11 -2.72
N ASN A 255 11.40 -2.69 -1.49
CA ASN A 255 11.44 -3.57 -0.31
C ASN A 255 10.08 -4.20 0.01
N ILE A 256 8.99 -3.43 -0.07
CA ILE A 256 7.62 -3.95 0.07
C ILE A 256 7.34 -4.96 -1.05
N SER A 257 7.70 -4.64 -2.30
CA SER A 257 7.52 -5.54 -3.44
C SER A 257 8.23 -6.88 -3.25
N LEU A 258 9.48 -6.85 -2.78
CA LEU A 258 10.27 -8.06 -2.47
C LEU A 258 9.60 -8.90 -1.38
N ILE A 259 9.19 -8.28 -0.27
CA ILE A 259 8.52 -8.97 0.85
C ILE A 259 7.20 -9.59 0.40
N VAL A 260 6.37 -8.87 -0.37
CA VAL A 260 5.11 -9.42 -0.88
C VAL A 260 5.37 -10.60 -1.81
N ASN A 261 6.35 -10.52 -2.70
CA ASN A 261 6.68 -11.64 -3.59
C ASN A 261 7.19 -12.88 -2.85
N GLU A 262 7.81 -12.72 -1.67
CA GLU A 262 8.23 -13.83 -0.82
C GLU A 262 7.05 -14.44 -0.04
N MET A 263 6.12 -13.60 0.42
CA MET A 263 5.10 -14.00 1.38
C MET A 263 3.71 -14.29 0.79
N PHE A 264 3.47 -14.05 -0.51
CA PHE A 264 2.13 -14.04 -1.13
C PHE A 264 1.30 -15.33 -0.96
N GLU A 265 1.93 -16.44 -0.57
CA GLU A 265 1.25 -17.71 -0.31
C GLU A 265 0.75 -17.89 1.14
N ASN A 266 1.08 -16.95 2.03
CA ASN A 266 0.81 -17.05 3.45
C ASN A 266 -0.42 -16.25 3.89
N TYR A 267 -1.13 -16.76 4.89
CA TYR A 267 -2.21 -16.07 5.58
C TYR A 267 -2.34 -16.56 7.03
N LEU A 268 -3.04 -15.80 7.87
CA LEU A 268 -3.27 -16.17 9.26
C LEU A 268 -4.54 -17.02 9.38
N SER A 269 -4.45 -18.08 10.17
CA SER A 269 -5.57 -18.99 10.45
C SER A 269 -5.64 -19.30 11.95
N ARG A 270 -6.82 -19.76 12.41
CA ARG A 270 -7.05 -20.20 13.79
C ARG A 270 -7.30 -21.71 13.81
N PRO A 271 -6.93 -22.42 14.89
CA PRO A 271 -7.33 -23.80 15.08
C PRO A 271 -8.84 -23.95 14.91
N ASN A 272 -9.25 -24.96 14.14
CA ASN A 272 -10.66 -25.27 13.84
C ASN A 272 -11.43 -24.18 13.03
N VAL A 273 -10.74 -23.19 12.47
CA VAL A 273 -11.35 -22.18 11.58
C VAL A 273 -10.78 -22.35 10.18
N LYS A 274 -11.66 -22.62 9.20
CA LYS A 274 -11.26 -22.86 7.80
C LYS A 274 -10.92 -21.58 7.03
N GLN A 275 -11.61 -20.48 7.34
CA GLN A 275 -11.38 -19.18 6.69
C GLN A 275 -10.09 -18.52 7.20
N PRO A 276 -9.40 -17.71 6.36
CA PRO A 276 -8.41 -16.76 6.85
C PRO A 276 -9.06 -15.83 7.86
N ILE A 277 -8.32 -15.36 8.86
CA ILE A 277 -8.89 -14.42 9.83
C ILE A 277 -9.02 -13.01 9.25
N LEU A 278 -10.13 -12.34 9.56
CA LEU A 278 -10.32 -10.93 9.25
C LEU A 278 -9.48 -10.09 10.22
N THR A 279 -8.27 -9.77 9.78
CA THR A 279 -7.26 -8.98 10.49
C THR A 279 -7.55 -7.49 10.45
N GLN A 280 -8.69 -7.07 11.01
CA GLN A 280 -8.93 -5.64 11.20
C GLN A 280 -7.85 -5.04 12.11
N TYR A 281 -7.44 -3.83 11.77
CA TYR A 281 -6.55 -3.03 12.59
C TYR A 281 -6.96 -1.58 12.61
N CYS A 282 -6.59 -0.90 13.68
CA CYS A 282 -6.74 0.54 13.81
C CYS A 282 -5.41 1.18 14.23
N ASP A 283 -5.24 2.45 13.91
CA ASP A 283 -4.02 3.24 14.15
C ASP A 283 -3.67 3.38 15.65
N GLY A 284 -4.62 3.11 16.57
CA GLY A 284 -4.37 3.09 18.01
C GLY A 284 -4.08 4.46 18.65
N GLN A 285 -3.79 5.49 17.85
CA GLN A 285 -3.59 6.88 18.28
C GLN A 285 -4.85 7.73 18.10
N LYS A 286 -5.41 7.76 16.89
CA LYS A 286 -6.64 8.53 16.58
C LYS A 286 -7.93 7.81 17.00
N VAL A 287 -7.88 6.47 17.13
CA VAL A 287 -9.04 5.62 17.45
C VAL A 287 -8.62 4.53 18.42
N SER A 288 -9.43 4.29 19.47
CA SER A 288 -9.23 3.17 20.39
C SER A 288 -9.73 1.87 19.76
N CYS A 289 -8.86 0.86 19.61
CA CYS A 289 -9.28 -0.45 19.07
C CYS A 289 -9.90 -1.29 20.21
N PRO A 290 -11.18 -1.71 20.15
CA PRO A 290 -11.81 -2.43 21.26
C PRO A 290 -11.24 -3.84 21.49
N SER A 291 -11.05 -4.62 20.41
CA SER A 291 -10.63 -6.04 20.46
C SER A 291 -9.85 -6.51 19.20
N TRP A 292 -9.33 -5.58 18.41
CA TRP A 292 -8.61 -5.86 17.16
C TRP A 292 -7.10 -5.85 17.35
N MET A 293 -6.37 -6.08 16.25
CA MET A 293 -4.95 -5.75 16.22
C MET A 293 -4.80 -4.23 16.30
N THR A 294 -4.19 -3.75 17.37
CA THR A 294 -3.72 -2.38 17.47
C THR A 294 -2.42 -2.30 16.69
N ARG A 295 -2.30 -1.32 15.80
CA ARG A 295 -1.02 -0.93 15.24
C ARG A 295 -0.29 -0.10 16.30
N LEU A 296 0.61 -0.72 17.07
CA LEU A 296 1.29 -0.02 18.15
C LEU A 296 2.59 0.62 17.65
N ARG A 297 2.64 1.96 17.74
CA ARG A 297 3.83 2.79 17.53
C ARG A 297 4.63 2.88 18.84
N LEU A 298 5.37 1.83 19.20
CA LEU A 298 6.16 1.82 20.44
C LEU A 298 7.52 2.53 20.26
N ARG A 299 7.87 3.41 21.21
CA ARG A 299 9.28 3.69 21.54
C ARG A 299 9.84 2.47 22.27
N ILE A 300 10.96 1.91 21.83
CA ILE A 300 11.66 0.87 22.61
C ILE A 300 13.10 1.32 22.84
N ASN A 301 13.38 1.72 24.08
CA ASN A 301 14.71 1.99 24.64
C ASN A 301 15.25 0.75 25.38
N SER A 302 15.22 -0.45 24.78
CA SER A 302 15.77 -1.64 25.44
C SER A 302 16.37 -2.66 24.46
N LEU A 303 17.67 -2.91 24.65
CA LEU A 303 18.55 -3.85 23.95
C LEU A 303 18.26 -5.34 24.27
N GLN A 304 17.01 -5.81 24.14
CA GLN A 304 16.72 -7.25 24.27
C GLN A 304 15.79 -7.77 23.16
N PRO A 305 16.21 -8.78 22.38
CA PRO A 305 15.35 -9.43 21.38
C PRO A 305 14.21 -10.18 22.07
N GLN A 306 12.98 -9.90 21.65
CA GLN A 306 11.81 -10.72 21.99
C GLN A 306 11.49 -11.64 20.82
N TYR A 307 11.17 -12.91 21.08
CA TYR A 307 10.80 -13.87 20.04
C TYR A 307 9.29 -14.10 20.07
N LEU A 308 8.61 -13.91 18.93
CA LEU A 308 7.23 -14.37 18.75
C LEU A 308 7.22 -15.85 18.38
N GLN A 309 6.54 -16.68 19.17
CA GLN A 309 6.21 -18.06 18.79
C GLN A 309 4.69 -18.19 18.62
N GLY A 310 4.25 -18.46 17.40
CA GLY A 310 2.91 -18.96 17.09
C GLY A 310 2.94 -20.47 16.84
N VAL A 311 1.82 -21.15 17.10
CA VAL A 311 1.65 -22.58 16.83
C VAL A 311 1.72 -22.79 15.31
N GLY A 312 2.90 -23.17 14.82
CA GLY A 312 3.20 -23.30 13.39
C GLY A 312 4.40 -22.46 12.92
N GLY A 313 5.55 -22.58 13.57
CA GLY A 313 6.84 -22.56 12.87
C GLY A 313 7.42 -21.24 12.34
N ILE A 314 6.87 -20.06 12.63
CA ILE A 314 7.55 -18.78 12.31
C ILE A 314 8.11 -18.17 13.60
N LYS A 315 9.44 -18.20 13.75
CA LYS A 315 10.18 -17.42 14.77
C LYS A 315 10.56 -16.08 14.16
N VAL A 316 9.86 -15.01 14.54
CA VAL A 316 10.24 -13.64 14.16
C VAL A 316 11.18 -13.09 15.24
N ASN A 317 12.40 -12.71 14.85
CA ASN A 317 13.36 -12.02 15.73
C ASN A 317 12.96 -10.54 15.81
N ILE A 318 12.50 -10.09 16.97
CA ILE A 318 12.05 -8.72 17.21
C ILE A 318 13.22 -7.91 17.75
N ASN A 319 14.09 -7.47 16.85
CA ASN A 319 15.02 -6.39 17.13
C ASN A 319 14.64 -5.22 16.23
N SER A 320 13.84 -4.29 16.77
CA SER A 320 13.37 -3.00 16.22
C SER A 320 12.17 -3.04 15.23
N GLY A 321 11.15 -2.20 15.50
CA GLY A 321 10.04 -1.89 14.58
C GLY A 321 8.61 -1.97 15.17
N LEU A 322 7.64 -1.31 14.52
CA LEU A 322 6.21 -1.35 14.86
C LEU A 322 5.61 -2.75 14.66
N PHE A 323 4.57 -3.11 15.42
CA PHE A 323 3.87 -4.39 15.26
C PHE A 323 2.36 -4.23 15.39
N PHE A 324 1.64 -5.14 14.73
CA PHE A 324 0.26 -5.44 15.05
C PHE A 324 0.20 -6.25 16.35
N ILE A 325 -0.43 -5.71 17.40
CA ILE A 325 -0.67 -6.40 18.67
C ILE A 325 -2.18 -6.39 18.92
N LYS A 326 -2.81 -7.56 18.92
CA LYS A 326 -4.15 -7.71 19.52
C LYS A 326 -3.95 -8.11 20.97
N HIS A 327 -4.53 -7.33 21.91
CA HIS A 327 -4.41 -7.55 23.36
C HIS A 327 -4.80 -8.98 23.79
N ASP A 328 -5.69 -9.65 23.04
CA ASP A 328 -6.17 -11.00 23.34
C ASP A 328 -5.47 -12.15 22.59
N PHE A 329 -4.48 -11.88 21.73
CA PHE A 329 -3.73 -12.97 21.06
C PHE A 329 -2.77 -13.70 22.02
N PHE A 330 -2.43 -13.09 23.15
CA PHE A 330 -1.37 -13.55 24.06
C PHE A 330 -1.89 -14.07 25.42
N HIS A 331 -3.21 -14.18 25.62
CA HIS A 331 -3.77 -14.62 26.90
C HIS A 331 -4.09 -16.12 27.03
N TYR A 332 -3.84 -16.94 26.01
CA TYR A 332 -3.95 -18.39 26.13
C TYR A 332 -2.57 -19.05 26.10
N GLY A 333 -2.00 -19.26 27.29
CA GLY A 333 -0.78 -20.04 27.46
C GLY A 333 -0.03 -19.85 28.77
N PHE A 334 -0.72 -19.79 29.92
CA PHE A 334 -0.08 -20.10 31.21
C PHE A 334 -0.87 -21.23 31.88
N GLN A 335 -0.51 -22.46 31.53
CA GLN A 335 -0.21 -23.54 32.47
C GLN A 335 0.91 -24.39 31.88
#